data_AF-G4U3B2-F1
#
_entry.id   AF-G4U3B2-F1
#
_cell.length_a   1.000
_cell.length_b   1.000
_cell.length_c   1.000
_cell.angle_alpha   90.00
_cell.angle_beta   90.00
_cell.angle_gamma   90.00
#
_symmetry.space_group_name_H-M   'P 1'
#
loop_
_entity.id
_entity.type
_entity.pdbx_description
1 polymer ?
#
loop_
_entity_poly.entity_id
_entity_poly.type
_entity_poly.pdbx_seq_one_letter_code
_entity_poly.pdbx_strand_id
1 'polypeptide(L)'
;MAATFKNIRSVIPLFDRVLVQRFKPETKTASGLFLPSSATSGTLPEATVIAVGPGVPDRNGKIVPPSVSAGDRVLLPSWGGNSIKVGEEEYFMFKDSDILAKIKE
;
A
#
# COMPACT_ATOMS: atom_id res chain seq x y z
N MET A 1 -5.86 6.87 16.62
CA MET A 1 -6.52 8.11 16.15
C MET A 1 -7.56 7.68 15.13
N ALA A 2 -8.85 7.73 15.46
CA ALA A 2 -9.90 7.31 14.53
C ALA A 2 -10.06 8.38 13.44
N ALA A 3 -10.00 7.97 12.18
CA ALA A 3 -10.19 8.89 11.06
C ALA A 3 -11.61 9.47 11.06
N THR A 4 -11.74 10.76 10.76
CA THR A 4 -13.02 11.48 10.68
C THR A 4 -13.87 11.06 9.47
N PHE A 5 -13.31 10.27 8.55
CA PHE A 5 -13.93 9.85 7.30
C PHE A 5 -14.43 8.40 7.38
N LYS A 6 -15.68 8.19 6.96
CA LYS A 6 -16.38 6.89 7.02
C LYS A 6 -16.03 5.93 5.87
N ASN A 7 -15.45 6.43 4.77
CA ASN A 7 -15.19 5.66 3.57
C ASN A 7 -13.77 5.91 3.06
N ILE A 8 -13.02 4.84 2.81
CA ILE A 8 -11.66 4.92 2.28
C ILE A 8 -11.61 5.54 0.88
N ARG A 9 -12.65 5.35 0.06
CA ARG A 9 -12.74 5.92 -1.30
C ARG A 9 -12.83 7.45 -1.29
N SER A 10 -13.17 8.05 -0.15
CA SER A 10 -13.16 9.51 0.03
C SER A 10 -11.75 10.05 0.30
N VAL A 11 -10.76 9.19 0.52
CA VAL A 11 -9.36 9.57 0.71
C VAL A 11 -8.68 9.63 -0.65
N ILE A 12 -8.41 10.84 -1.12
CA ILE A 12 -7.72 11.09 -2.39
C ILE A 12 -6.25 11.38 -2.07
N PRO A 13 -5.29 10.53 -2.49
CA PRO A 13 -3.88 10.80 -2.29
C PRO A 13 -3.43 12.04 -3.08
N LEU A 14 -2.53 12.83 -2.49
CA LEU A 14 -1.98 14.04 -3.11
C LEU A 14 -0.54 13.82 -3.57
N PHE A 15 -0.16 14.47 -4.68
CA PHE A 15 1.16 14.37 -5.30
C PHE A 15 1.50 12.92 -5.71
N ASP A 16 2.68 12.43 -5.32
CA ASP A 16 3.21 11.08 -5.52
C ASP A 16 2.73 10.07 -4.46
N ARG A 17 1.72 10.41 -3.66
CA ARG A 17 1.23 9.49 -2.63
C ARG A 17 0.39 8.38 -3.25
N VAL A 18 0.55 7.18 -2.69
CA VAL A 18 -0.14 5.97 -3.08
C VAL A 18 -0.79 5.37 -1.84
N LEU A 19 -2.09 5.12 -1.93
CA LEU A 19 -2.88 4.46 -0.91
C LEU A 19 -2.96 2.97 -1.23
N VAL A 20 -2.55 2.14 -0.28
CA VAL A 20 -2.48 0.68 -0.43
C VAL A 20 -3.19 -0.02 0.72
N GLN A 21 -3.70 -1.21 0.44
CA GLN A 21 -4.25 -2.13 1.43
C GLN A 21 -3.32 -3.35 1.51
N ARG A 22 -2.70 -3.56 2.68
CA ARG A 22 -1.82 -4.72 2.90
C ARG A 22 -2.64 -6.01 2.87
N PHE A 23 -2.09 -7.05 2.25
CA PHE A 23 -2.63 -8.38 2.41
C PHE A 23 -2.40 -8.86 3.84
N LYS A 24 -3.42 -9.45 4.46
CA LYS A 24 -3.23 -10.17 5.71
C LYS A 24 -2.41 -11.43 5.38
N PRO A 25 -1.24 -11.64 6.00
CA PRO A 25 -0.44 -12.83 5.71
C PRO A 25 -1.26 -14.09 6.00
N GLU A 26 -1.28 -15.03 5.07
CA GLU A 26 -1.92 -16.33 5.30
C GLU A 26 -1.20 -17.04 6.45
N THR A 27 -1.88 -17.16 7.59
CA THR A 27 -1.38 -17.87 8.78
C THR A 27 -1.31 -19.39 8.57
N LYS A 28 -1.91 -19.89 7.48
CA LYS A 28 -1.97 -21.29 7.13
C LYS A 28 -1.23 -21.50 5.81
N THR A 29 -0.13 -22.24 5.85
CA THR A 29 0.57 -22.65 4.63
C THR A 29 -0.27 -23.64 3.81
N ALA A 30 0.01 -23.78 2.51
CA ALA A 30 -0.66 -24.76 1.63
C ALA A 30 -0.61 -26.22 2.14
N SER A 31 0.30 -26.53 3.06
CA SER A 31 0.45 -27.83 3.73
C SER A 31 -0.42 -28.03 4.98
N GLY A 32 -1.15 -27.00 5.42
CA GLY A 32 -1.98 -27.03 6.63
C GLY A 32 -1.24 -26.70 7.93
N LEU A 33 0.07 -26.46 7.88
CA LEU A 33 0.86 -26.02 9.04
C LEU A 33 0.61 -24.55 9.35
N PHE A 34 0.31 -24.27 10.63
CA PHE A 34 0.22 -22.93 11.19
C PHE A 34 1.64 -22.36 11.35
N LEU A 35 1.90 -21.23 10.70
CA LEU A 35 3.14 -20.51 10.92
C LEU A 35 3.08 -19.79 12.28
N PRO A 36 4.06 -19.99 13.18
CA PRO A 36 4.16 -19.16 14.38
C PRO A 36 4.32 -17.70 13.94
N SER A 37 3.72 -16.76 14.68
CA SER A 37 3.66 -15.33 14.33
C SER A 37 5.02 -14.67 14.07
N SER A 38 6.12 -15.29 14.48
CA SER A 38 7.50 -14.86 14.25
C SER A 38 8.09 -15.25 12.87
N ALA A 39 7.48 -16.20 12.15
CA ALA A 39 8.01 -16.74 10.89
C ALA A 39 7.65 -15.95 9.63
N THR A 40 6.71 -14.99 9.73
CA THR A 40 6.34 -14.09 8.61
C THR A 40 7.37 -12.98 8.38
N SER A 41 8.43 -12.92 9.19
CA SER A 41 9.41 -11.81 9.23
C SER A 41 10.36 -11.73 8.04
N GLY A 42 10.39 -12.73 7.16
CA GLY A 42 11.30 -12.78 6.00
C GLY A 42 10.73 -12.27 4.68
N THR A 43 9.41 -12.16 4.55
CA THR A 43 8.75 -11.82 3.27
C THR A 43 8.39 -10.34 3.24
N LEU A 44 8.76 -9.65 2.17
CA LEU A 44 8.36 -8.27 1.96
C LEU A 44 6.83 -8.17 1.94
N PRO A 45 6.22 -7.19 2.64
CA PRO A 45 4.77 -7.07 2.66
C PRO A 45 4.20 -6.80 1.27
N GLU A 46 3.25 -7.63 0.85
CA GLU A 46 2.47 -7.39 -0.36
C GLU A 46 1.25 -6.52 -0.06
N ALA A 47 0.86 -5.70 -1.03
CA ALA A 47 -0.35 -4.89 -0.95
C ALA A 47 -1.02 -4.68 -2.31
N THR A 48 -2.30 -4.34 -2.27
CA THR A 48 -3.05 -3.87 -3.44
C THR A 48 -3.17 -2.35 -3.41
N VAL A 49 -2.91 -1.71 -4.53
CA VAL A 49 -3.10 -0.26 -4.68
C VAL A 49 -4.57 0.07 -4.78
N ILE A 50 -5.06 0.92 -3.88
CA ILE A 50 -6.46 1.38 -3.82
C ILE A 50 -6.64 2.69 -4.58
N ALA A 51 -5.71 3.63 -4.38
CA ALA A 51 -5.75 4.93 -5.03
C ALA A 51 -4.33 5.48 -5.22
N VAL A 52 -4.16 6.29 -6.26
CA VAL A 52 -2.91 6.97 -6.59
C VAL A 52 -3.16 8.46 -6.72
N GLY A 53 -2.20 9.27 -6.28
CA GLY A 53 -2.22 10.70 -6.48
C GLY A 53 -1.91 11.07 -7.94
N PRO A 54 -2.10 12.34 -8.31
CA PRO A 54 -1.89 12.80 -9.68
C PRO A 54 -0.42 12.77 -10.14
N GLY A 55 0.54 12.68 -9.21
CA GLY A 55 1.96 12.74 -9.49
C GLY A 55 2.63 14.04 -9.00
N VAL A 56 3.96 14.11 -9.15
CA VAL A 56 4.78 15.27 -8.73
C VAL A 56 5.15 16.12 -9.96
N PRO A 57 5.09 17.46 -9.88
CA PRO A 57 5.55 18.31 -10.97
C PRO A 57 7.07 18.20 -11.15
N ASP A 58 7.51 18.08 -12.40
CA ASP A 58 8.92 18.18 -12.77
C ASP A 58 9.42 19.64 -12.68
N ARG A 59 10.70 19.84 -13.00
CA ARG A 59 11.34 21.18 -13.01
C ARG A 59 10.71 22.14 -14.02
N ASN A 60 9.94 21.63 -14.99
CA ASN A 60 9.24 22.40 -16.02
C ASN A 60 7.76 22.63 -15.66
N GLY A 61 7.30 22.16 -14.49
CA GLY A 61 5.91 22.26 -14.05
C GLY A 61 4.99 21.20 -14.65
N LYS A 62 5.50 20.22 -15.41
CA LYS A 62 4.71 19.12 -15.96
C LYS A 62 4.55 18.04 -14.90
N ILE A 63 3.32 17.58 -14.68
CA ILE A 63 3.04 16.51 -13.72
C ILE A 63 3.61 15.18 -14.26
N VAL A 64 4.49 14.56 -13.47
CA VAL A 64 5.01 13.22 -13.72
C VAL A 64 4.09 12.22 -13.03
N PRO A 65 3.36 11.37 -13.78
CA PRO A 65 2.44 10.41 -13.19
C PRO A 65 3.21 9.34 -12.38
N PRO A 66 2.58 8.77 -11.34
CA PRO A 66 3.16 7.65 -10.59
C PRO A 66 3.39 6.42 -11.47
N SER A 67 4.31 5.56 -11.05
CA SER A 67 4.63 4.31 -11.76
C SER A 67 3.61 3.19 -11.52
N VAL A 68 2.76 3.36 -10.50
CA VAL A 68 1.71 2.41 -10.12
C VAL A 68 0.32 2.97 -10.40
N SER A 69 -0.66 2.09 -10.53
CA SER A 69 -2.06 2.41 -10.80
C SER A 69 -2.98 1.68 -9.82
N ALA A 70 -4.21 2.17 -9.66
CA ALA A 70 -5.21 1.50 -8.84
C ALA A 70 -5.49 0.07 -9.35
N GLY A 71 -5.51 -0.90 -8.44
CA GLY A 71 -5.66 -2.32 -8.73
C GLY A 71 -4.34 -3.09 -8.87
N ASP A 72 -3.20 -2.40 -8.94
CA ASP A 72 -1.90 -3.08 -9.03
C ASP A 72 -1.54 -3.80 -7.72
N ARG A 73 -0.89 -4.95 -7.84
CA ARG A 73 -0.21 -5.63 -6.73
C ARG A 73 1.23 -5.12 -6.62
N VAL A 74 1.64 -4.75 -5.42
CA VAL A 74 2.95 -4.14 -5.17
C VAL A 74 3.64 -4.73 -3.94
N LEU A 75 4.97 -4.72 -3.97
CA LEU A 75 5.82 -5.02 -2.82
C LEU A 75 6.15 -3.73 -2.09
N LEU A 76 5.89 -3.73 -0.78
CA LEU A 76 6.16 -2.62 0.11
C LEU A 76 7.45 -2.87 0.90
N PRO A 77 8.11 -1.80 1.37
CA PRO A 77 9.17 -1.93 2.35
C PRO A 77 8.61 -2.42 3.69
N SER A 78 9.45 -3.10 4.48
CA SER A 78 9.06 -3.64 5.79
C SER A 78 8.69 -2.54 6.80
N TRP A 79 9.18 -1.32 6.59
CA TRP A 79 8.91 -0.15 7.43
C TRP A 79 8.52 1.07 6.58
N GLY A 80 7.97 2.07 7.26
CA GLY A 80 7.52 3.30 6.62
C GLY A 80 6.05 3.27 6.23
N GLY A 81 5.64 4.35 5.59
CA GLY A 81 4.24 4.64 5.31
C GLY A 81 3.48 5.12 6.55
N ASN A 82 2.36 5.81 6.30
CA ASN A 82 1.47 6.27 7.36
C ASN A 82 0.24 5.37 7.40
N SER A 83 -0.10 4.84 8.58
CA SER A 83 -1.31 4.02 8.74
C SER A 83 -2.57 4.88 8.78
N ILE A 84 -3.60 4.44 8.08
CA ILE A 84 -4.91 5.05 8.01
C ILE A 84 -5.92 3.96 8.33
N LYS A 85 -6.57 4.08 9.48
CA LYS A 85 -7.63 3.13 9.90
C LYS A 85 -8.99 3.69 9.53
N VAL A 86 -9.76 2.93 8.75
CA VAL A 86 -11.15 3.25 8.39
C VAL A 86 -12.03 2.09 8.82
N GLY A 87 -12.79 2.28 9.89
CA GLY A 87 -13.56 1.19 10.51
C GLY A 87 -12.64 0.11 11.09
N GLU A 88 -12.80 -1.12 10.61
CA GLU A 88 -11.99 -2.29 11.01
C GLU A 88 -10.82 -2.57 10.06
N GLU A 89 -10.77 -1.87 8.93
CA GLU A 89 -9.74 -2.05 7.92
C GLU A 89 -8.59 -1.06 8.11
N GLU A 90 -7.37 -1.54 7.85
CA GLU A 90 -6.15 -0.76 7.93
C GLU A 90 -5.54 -0.59 6.53
N TYR A 91 -5.29 0.66 6.20
CA TYR A 91 -4.68 1.08 4.95
C TYR A 91 -3.36 1.78 5.26
N PHE A 92 -2.48 1.84 4.28
CA PHE A 92 -1.21 2.53 4.40
C PHE A 92 -1.05 3.51 3.25
N MET A 93 -0.45 4.66 3.56
CA MET A 93 -0.07 5.65 2.57
C MET A 93 1.45 5.69 2.43
N PHE A 94 1.92 5.41 1.22
CA PHE A 94 3.33 5.45 0.83
C PHE A 94 3.57 6.53 -0.22
N LYS A 95 4.83 6.86 -0.47
CA LYS A 95 5.22 7.55 -1.71
C LYS A 95 5.43 6.52 -2.82
N ASP A 96 5.22 6.94 -4.06
CA ASP A 96 5.55 6.13 -5.25
C ASP A 96 7.01 5.68 -5.23
N SER A 97 7.93 6.52 -4.74
CA SER A 97 9.36 6.21 -4.61
C SER A 97 9.69 5.13 -3.58
N ASP A 98 8.82 4.91 -2.60
CA ASP A 98 9.06 3.95 -1.51
C ASP A 98 8.59 2.54 -1.88
N ILE A 99 7.74 2.42 -2.91
CA ILE A 99 7.24 1.14 -3.40
C ILE A 99 8.38 0.39 -4.10
N LEU A 100 8.65 -0.84 -3.66
CA LEU A 100 9.82 -1.60 -4.09
C LEU A 100 9.66 -2.20 -5.50
N ALA A 101 8.48 -2.74 -5.78
CA ALA A 101 8.20 -3.36 -7.06
C ALA A 101 6.70 -3.49 -7.32
N LYS A 102 6.34 -3.58 -8.61
CA LYS A 102 5.02 -4.01 -9.09
C LYS A 102 5.08 -5.48 -9.46
N ILE A 103 4.13 -6.27 -8.96
CA ILE A 103 4.00 -7.71 -9.25
C ILE A 103 3.15 -7.85 -10.51
N LYS A 104 3.68 -8.55 -11.52
CA LYS A 104 2.98 -8.85 -12.77
C LYS A 104 2.97 -10.37 -12.97
N GLU A 105 1.80 -10.96 -12.80
CA GLU A 105 1.50 -12.34 -13.19
C GLU A 105 0.86 -12.37 -14.57
#